data_AF-A0A3G8M6Y6-F1
#
_entry.id   AF-A0A3G8M6Y6-F1
#
_cell.length_a   1.000
_cell.length_b   1.000
_cell.length_c   1.000
_cell.angle_alpha   90.00
_cell.angle_beta   90.00
_cell.angle_gamma   90.00
#
_symmetry.space_group_name_H-M   'P 1'
#
loop_
_entity.id
_entity.type
_entity.pdbx_description
1 polymer ?
#
loop_
_entity_poly.entity_id
_entity_poly.type
_entity_poly.pdbx_seq_one_letter_code
_entity_poly.pdbx_strand_id
1 'polypeptide(L)'
;MRDASYIASRIQSVLSKRRKLALFTHHKCASTWLTSIVANICRKNNLKYIAIPWGRQCPESGYTIETALKSDNDVVVALNADYFSIKNHLSADMQCMHVIRNPLSVVVSAYYSHLRTHPTDGWDLLIGQRSVLREVDQDVGMALTLAFLESRHFQPETNGPLCDMISWNYDDLRIVPLRMEDITSNTANFFRVLSRMEVLRNATMPDPDRFSFAAMTGRQQGVIDLSSHYRCGSSTEWRDALPRGVILYVLHHYRDFLLRFYPEVIFEADSLSAAKVRSKSDCLPA
;
A
#
# COMPACT_ATOMS: atom_id res chain seq x y z
N MET A 1 -23.00 -19.55 -42.68
CA MET A 1 -22.93 -18.09 -42.54
C MET A 1 -23.02 -17.76 -41.06
N ARG A 2 -22.00 -17.14 -40.46
CA ARG A 2 -22.08 -16.70 -39.05
C ARG A 2 -22.97 -15.47 -39.01
N ASP A 3 -23.99 -15.53 -38.17
CA ASP A 3 -25.10 -14.58 -38.08
C ASP A 3 -24.61 -13.13 -37.88
N ALA A 4 -25.09 -12.20 -38.71
CA ALA A 4 -24.72 -10.78 -38.63
C ALA A 4 -25.06 -10.17 -37.25
N SER A 5 -26.06 -10.74 -36.56
CA SER A 5 -26.42 -10.40 -35.18
C SER A 5 -25.31 -10.74 -34.16
N TYR A 6 -24.59 -11.85 -34.36
CA TYR A 6 -23.46 -12.24 -33.53
C TYR A 6 -22.25 -11.33 -33.71
N ILE A 7 -21.99 -10.89 -34.94
CA ILE A 7 -20.88 -9.96 -35.24
C ILE A 7 -21.20 -8.57 -34.69
N ALA A 8 -22.43 -8.08 -34.86
CA ALA A 8 -22.87 -6.79 -34.34
C ALA A 8 -22.82 -6.74 -32.80
N SER A 9 -23.30 -7.78 -32.12
CA SER A 9 -23.21 -7.87 -30.65
C SER A 9 -21.77 -7.95 -30.14
N ARG A 10 -20.85 -8.62 -30.86
CA ARG A 10 -19.41 -8.61 -30.53
C ARG A 10 -18.77 -7.25 -30.75
N ILE A 11 -19.09 -6.56 -31.85
CA ILE A 11 -18.59 -5.22 -32.13
C ILE A 11 -19.12 -4.24 -31.07
N GLN A 12 -20.42 -4.29 -30.74
CA GLN A 12 -21.01 -3.48 -29.67
C GLN A 12 -20.35 -3.79 -28.32
N SER A 13 -20.13 -5.08 -28.00
CA SER A 13 -19.43 -5.52 -26.78
C SER A 13 -18.02 -4.97 -26.71
N VAL A 14 -17.24 -5.05 -27.78
CA VAL A 14 -15.87 -4.55 -27.86
C VAL A 14 -15.83 -3.01 -27.78
N LEU A 15 -16.76 -2.32 -28.43
CA LEU A 15 -16.88 -0.86 -28.39
C LEU A 15 -17.43 -0.34 -27.06
N SER A 16 -18.15 -1.17 -26.29
CA SER A 16 -18.74 -0.81 -25.00
C SER A 16 -17.89 -1.17 -23.78
N LYS A 17 -16.87 -2.03 -23.95
CA LYS A 17 -16.08 -2.55 -22.83
C LYS A 17 -15.12 -1.47 -22.34
N ARG A 18 -15.53 -0.79 -21.26
CA ARG A 18 -14.67 0.16 -20.54
C ARG A 18 -13.40 -0.55 -20.07
N ARG A 19 -12.27 0.13 -20.16
CA ARG A 19 -11.00 -0.40 -19.61
C ARG A 19 -11.12 -0.62 -18.10
N LYS A 20 -10.77 -1.82 -17.63
CA LYS A 20 -10.75 -2.19 -16.21
C LYS A 20 -9.72 -1.36 -15.45
N LEU A 21 -10.00 -1.00 -14.20
CA LEU A 21 -9.01 -0.42 -13.29
C LEU A 21 -8.43 -1.49 -12.36
N ALA A 22 -7.11 -1.65 -12.34
CA ALA A 22 -6.40 -2.50 -11.38
C ALA A 22 -5.53 -1.63 -10.46
N LEU A 23 -5.71 -1.79 -9.15
CA LEU A 23 -4.95 -1.08 -8.13
C LEU A 23 -4.17 -2.08 -7.30
N PHE A 24 -2.86 -1.95 -7.29
CA PHE A 24 -1.94 -2.76 -6.49
C PHE A 24 -1.46 -1.95 -5.30
N THR A 25 -1.34 -2.55 -4.13
CA THR A 25 -0.80 -1.90 -2.93
C THR A 25 -0.21 -2.95 -1.99
N HIS A 26 0.41 -2.52 -0.91
CA HIS A 26 0.97 -3.40 0.12
C HIS A 26 0.49 -3.04 1.51
N HIS A 27 0.80 -3.94 2.45
CA HIS A 27 0.59 -3.75 3.86
C HIS A 27 1.23 -2.43 4.31
N LYS A 28 0.43 -1.60 4.99
CA LYS A 28 0.77 -0.23 5.42
C LYS A 28 0.96 0.80 4.30
N CYS A 29 0.54 0.54 3.06
CA CYS A 29 0.53 1.52 1.96
C CYS A 29 -0.89 2.10 1.72
N ALA A 30 -1.58 2.51 2.79
CA ALA A 30 -2.95 3.03 2.76
C ALA A 30 -4.02 2.05 2.23
N SER A 31 -3.81 0.74 2.35
CA SER A 31 -4.74 -0.28 1.84
C SER A 31 -6.19 -0.09 2.30
N THR A 32 -6.44 0.10 3.60
CA THR A 32 -7.81 0.32 4.13
C THR A 32 -8.45 1.61 3.65
N TRP A 33 -7.66 2.67 3.51
CA TRP A 33 -8.11 3.96 2.99
C TRP A 33 -8.49 3.85 1.51
N LEU A 34 -7.61 3.22 0.72
CA LEU A 34 -7.80 2.99 -0.71
C LEU A 34 -9.04 2.12 -0.99
N THR A 35 -9.17 0.98 -0.31
CA THR A 35 -10.32 0.08 -0.49
C THR A 35 -11.62 0.75 -0.09
N SER A 36 -11.64 1.56 0.97
CA SER A 36 -12.82 2.33 1.39
C SER A 36 -13.28 3.31 0.31
N ILE A 37 -12.37 4.10 -0.25
CA ILE A 37 -12.67 5.05 -1.33
C ILE A 37 -13.19 4.32 -2.57
N VAL A 38 -12.46 3.31 -3.04
CA VAL A 38 -12.77 2.61 -4.28
C VAL A 38 -14.08 1.84 -4.15
N ALA A 39 -14.31 1.14 -3.04
CA ALA A 39 -15.59 0.47 -2.79
C ALA A 39 -16.76 1.46 -2.72
N ASN A 40 -16.55 2.68 -2.19
CA ASN A 40 -17.57 3.73 -2.19
C ASN A 40 -17.92 4.19 -3.61
N ILE A 41 -16.91 4.49 -4.42
CA ILE A 41 -17.08 4.88 -5.82
C ILE A 41 -17.81 3.76 -6.57
N CYS A 42 -17.35 2.51 -6.46
CA CYS A 42 -17.96 1.40 -7.18
C CYS A 42 -19.43 1.20 -6.81
N ARG A 43 -19.76 1.20 -5.51
CA ARG A 43 -21.14 1.05 -5.03
C ARG A 43 -22.06 2.16 -5.53
N LYS A 44 -21.60 3.41 -5.49
CA LYS A 44 -22.38 4.57 -5.97
C LYS A 44 -22.67 4.54 -7.47
N ASN A 45 -21.80 3.89 -8.24
CA ASN A 45 -21.84 3.89 -9.69
C ASN A 45 -22.23 2.53 -10.29
N ASN A 46 -22.68 1.59 -9.46
CA ASN A 46 -23.02 0.23 -9.85
C ASN A 46 -21.91 -0.48 -10.65
N LEU A 47 -20.65 -0.28 -10.23
CA LEU A 47 -19.48 -0.93 -10.81
C LEU A 47 -19.15 -2.21 -10.03
N LYS A 48 -18.79 -3.27 -10.77
CA LYS A 48 -18.34 -4.54 -10.20
C LYS A 48 -16.96 -4.36 -9.57
N TYR A 49 -16.82 -4.75 -8.32
CA TYR A 49 -15.63 -4.53 -7.52
C TYR A 49 -15.22 -5.81 -6.80
N ILE A 50 -13.91 -6.07 -6.80
CA ILE A 50 -13.32 -7.13 -5.99
C ILE A 50 -12.02 -6.64 -5.34
N ALA A 51 -11.81 -7.02 -4.08
CA ALA A 51 -10.55 -6.87 -3.37
C ALA A 51 -9.93 -8.24 -3.09
N ILE A 52 -8.63 -8.36 -3.35
CA ILE A 52 -7.83 -9.56 -3.06
C ILE A 52 -6.92 -9.21 -1.89
N PRO A 53 -7.22 -9.70 -0.67
CA PRO A 53 -6.53 -9.23 0.53
C PRO A 53 -5.15 -9.85 0.76
N TRP A 54 -4.89 -11.07 0.25
CA TRP A 54 -3.69 -11.84 0.58
C TRP A 54 -2.82 -12.09 -0.66
N GLY A 55 -2.37 -11.01 -1.30
CA GLY A 55 -1.43 -11.00 -2.42
C GLY A 55 -1.88 -11.77 -3.64
N ARG A 56 -1.79 -13.10 -3.57
CA ARG A 56 -2.17 -14.03 -4.62
C ARG A 56 -3.59 -14.56 -4.48
N GLN A 57 -4.19 -14.49 -3.29
CA GLN A 57 -5.46 -15.15 -3.01
C GLN A 57 -6.41 -14.36 -2.10
N CYS A 58 -7.68 -14.75 -2.15
CA CYS A 58 -8.76 -14.33 -1.28
C CYS A 58 -9.42 -15.61 -0.73
N PRO A 59 -9.00 -16.10 0.45
CA PRO A 59 -9.43 -17.39 0.99
C PRO A 59 -10.95 -17.52 1.10
N GLU A 60 -11.62 -16.43 1.48
CA GLU A 60 -13.07 -16.42 1.73
C GLU A 60 -13.89 -16.61 0.44
N SER A 61 -13.33 -16.20 -0.70
CA SER A 61 -14.03 -16.25 -1.99
C SER A 61 -13.44 -17.27 -2.96
N GLY A 62 -12.28 -17.84 -2.66
CA GLY A 62 -11.50 -18.69 -3.56
C GLY A 62 -10.91 -17.96 -4.78
N TYR A 63 -11.03 -16.64 -4.86
CA TYR A 63 -10.43 -15.87 -5.94
C TYR A 63 -8.92 -15.82 -5.79
N THR A 64 -8.22 -15.92 -6.92
CA THR A 64 -6.81 -15.56 -7.03
C THR A 64 -6.69 -14.19 -7.69
N ILE A 65 -5.52 -13.57 -7.57
CA ILE A 65 -5.24 -12.33 -8.29
C ILE A 65 -5.39 -12.53 -9.81
N GLU A 66 -5.01 -13.69 -10.33
CA GLU A 66 -5.19 -14.04 -11.74
C GLU A 66 -6.68 -14.07 -12.13
N THR A 67 -7.51 -14.80 -11.37
CA THR A 67 -8.95 -14.89 -11.70
C THR A 67 -9.65 -13.56 -11.53
N ALA A 68 -9.25 -12.75 -10.54
CA ALA A 68 -9.76 -11.39 -10.35
C ALA A 68 -9.41 -10.48 -11.54
N LEU A 69 -8.15 -10.50 -12.01
CA LEU A 69 -7.73 -9.71 -13.17
C LEU A 69 -8.45 -10.16 -14.44
N LYS A 70 -8.72 -11.45 -14.62
CA LYS A 70 -9.44 -12.00 -15.79
C LYS A 70 -10.97 -11.94 -15.70
N SER A 71 -11.52 -11.64 -14.52
CA SER A 71 -12.97 -11.57 -14.29
C SER A 71 -13.65 -10.43 -15.05
N ASP A 72 -14.97 -10.36 -14.97
CA ASP A 72 -15.79 -9.26 -15.46
C ASP A 72 -15.90 -8.08 -14.48
N ASN A 73 -15.11 -8.06 -13.40
CA ASN A 73 -15.06 -6.92 -12.48
C ASN A 73 -14.49 -5.67 -13.15
N ASP A 74 -15.15 -4.53 -12.95
CA ASP A 74 -14.75 -3.22 -13.45
C ASP A 74 -13.51 -2.67 -12.73
N VAL A 75 -13.42 -2.95 -11.42
CA VAL A 75 -12.31 -2.51 -10.56
C VAL A 75 -11.79 -3.67 -9.71
N VAL A 76 -10.48 -3.88 -9.74
CA VAL A 76 -9.77 -4.89 -8.93
C VAL A 76 -8.77 -4.17 -8.02
N VAL A 77 -8.83 -4.45 -6.71
CA VAL A 77 -7.82 -3.97 -5.75
C VAL A 77 -7.08 -5.18 -5.18
N ALA A 78 -5.80 -5.32 -5.47
CA ALA A 78 -4.98 -6.37 -4.90
C ALA A 78 -4.05 -5.81 -3.82
N LEU A 79 -4.25 -6.29 -2.59
CA LEU A 79 -3.44 -5.96 -1.42
C LEU A 79 -2.30 -6.98 -1.30
N ASN A 80 -1.09 -6.51 -1.02
CA ASN A 80 0.14 -7.31 -0.98
C ASN A 80 0.44 -8.01 -2.31
N ALA A 81 0.10 -7.40 -3.44
CA ALA A 81 0.39 -7.99 -4.74
C ALA A 81 1.91 -8.12 -4.94
N ASP A 82 2.35 -9.19 -5.59
CA ASP A 82 3.72 -9.34 -6.08
C ASP A 82 3.75 -9.18 -7.61
N TYR A 83 4.78 -8.51 -8.15
CA TYR A 83 4.86 -8.25 -9.59
C TYR A 83 4.84 -9.54 -10.44
N PHE A 84 5.45 -10.61 -9.92
CA PHE A 84 5.56 -11.88 -10.63
C PHE A 84 4.21 -12.59 -10.81
N SER A 85 3.29 -12.47 -9.86
CA SER A 85 1.94 -13.01 -9.98
C SER A 85 1.03 -12.22 -10.91
N ILE A 86 1.32 -10.94 -11.19
CA ILE A 86 0.44 -10.12 -12.04
C ILE A 86 0.93 -9.92 -13.48
N LYS A 87 2.24 -9.92 -13.73
CA LYS A 87 2.84 -9.40 -14.98
C LYS A 87 2.31 -10.06 -16.27
N ASN A 88 1.94 -11.33 -16.19
CA ASN A 88 1.43 -12.15 -17.29
C ASN A 88 -0.09 -12.05 -17.46
N HIS A 89 -0.77 -11.32 -16.59
CA HIS A 89 -2.22 -11.15 -16.57
C HIS A 89 -2.65 -9.71 -16.83
N LEU A 90 -1.70 -8.78 -16.96
CA LEU A 90 -1.96 -7.42 -17.40
C LEU A 90 -2.21 -7.38 -18.91
N SER A 91 -3.30 -6.73 -19.30
CA SER A 91 -3.71 -6.58 -20.69
C SER A 91 -3.89 -5.11 -21.07
N ALA A 92 -3.92 -4.83 -22.38
CA ALA A 92 -4.08 -3.46 -22.89
C ALA A 92 -5.43 -2.82 -22.52
N ASP A 93 -6.45 -3.62 -22.21
CA ASP A 93 -7.75 -3.14 -21.72
C ASP A 93 -7.77 -2.86 -20.21
N MET A 94 -6.61 -2.81 -19.54
CA MET A 94 -6.49 -2.42 -18.14
C MET A 94 -5.75 -1.09 -17.98
N GLN A 95 -6.17 -0.30 -17.00
CA GLN A 95 -5.39 0.82 -16.45
C GLN A 95 -4.91 0.39 -15.07
N CYS A 96 -3.59 0.32 -14.89
CA CYS A 96 -2.99 -0.23 -13.67
C CYS A 96 -2.27 0.87 -12.90
N MET A 97 -2.44 0.87 -11.57
CA MET A 97 -1.67 1.71 -10.66
C MET A 97 -1.10 0.89 -9.53
N HIS A 98 0.02 1.33 -8.98
CA HIS A 98 0.67 0.71 -7.84
C HIS A 98 0.92 1.75 -6.75
N VAL A 99 0.22 1.63 -5.63
CA VAL A 99 0.37 2.52 -4.48
C VAL A 99 1.55 2.05 -3.64
N ILE A 100 2.61 2.85 -3.64
CA ILE A 100 3.84 2.65 -2.89
C ILE A 100 3.92 3.62 -1.72
N ARG A 101 4.78 3.35 -0.74
CA ARG A 101 5.00 4.24 0.42
C ARG A 101 6.49 4.35 0.72
N ASN A 102 6.94 5.40 1.39
CA ASN A 102 8.30 5.46 1.92
C ASN A 102 8.57 4.23 2.84
N PRO A 103 9.58 3.38 2.55
CA PRO A 103 9.92 2.20 3.35
C PRO A 103 10.14 2.50 4.85
N LEU A 104 10.73 3.65 5.19
CA LEU A 104 10.91 4.07 6.58
C LEU A 104 9.56 4.23 7.29
N SER A 105 8.61 4.88 6.63
CA SER A 105 7.24 5.04 7.12
C SER A 105 6.46 3.72 7.20
N VAL A 106 6.75 2.76 6.31
CA VAL A 106 6.17 1.40 6.36
C VAL A 106 6.62 0.69 7.65
N VAL A 107 7.91 0.73 7.99
CA VAL A 107 8.45 0.09 9.21
C VAL A 107 7.79 0.66 10.46
N VAL A 108 7.76 1.98 10.62
CA VAL A 108 7.12 2.65 11.77
C VAL A 108 5.65 2.28 11.87
N SER A 109 4.94 2.37 10.74
CA SER A 109 3.50 2.08 10.69
C SER A 109 3.20 0.61 11.00
N ALA A 110 4.08 -0.30 10.59
CA ALA A 110 3.97 -1.72 10.87
C ALA A 110 4.24 -2.00 12.34
N TYR A 111 5.34 -1.52 12.92
CA TYR A 111 5.74 -1.82 14.30
C TYR A 111 4.61 -1.54 15.29
N TYR A 112 4.09 -0.31 15.29
CA TYR A 112 3.03 0.07 16.22
C TYR A 112 1.73 -0.70 15.97
N SER A 113 1.44 -1.01 14.72
CA SER A 113 0.22 -1.75 14.39
C SER A 113 0.33 -3.23 14.71
N HIS A 114 1.45 -3.87 14.38
CA HIS A 114 1.75 -5.27 14.71
C HIS A 114 1.80 -5.47 16.22
N LEU A 115 2.38 -4.54 16.97
CA LEU A 115 2.42 -4.57 18.43
C LEU A 115 1.02 -4.47 19.08
N ARG A 116 0.12 -3.65 18.52
CA ARG A 116 -1.11 -3.22 19.24
C ARG A 116 -2.43 -3.40 18.49
N THR A 117 -2.52 -2.94 17.26
CA THR A 117 -3.83 -2.62 16.64
C THR A 117 -4.23 -3.50 15.46
N HIS A 118 -3.29 -4.23 14.85
CA HIS A 118 -3.64 -5.10 13.73
C HIS A 118 -4.39 -6.35 14.23
N PRO A 119 -5.53 -6.73 13.62
CA PRO A 119 -6.08 -8.07 13.82
C PRO A 119 -5.04 -9.16 13.56
N THR A 120 -5.08 -10.23 14.35
CA THR A 120 -4.24 -11.42 14.21
C THR A 120 -5.00 -12.64 13.71
N ASP A 121 -6.31 -12.51 13.48
CA ASP A 121 -7.16 -13.60 13.02
C ASP A 121 -6.63 -14.15 11.69
N GLY A 122 -6.35 -15.46 11.66
CA GLY A 122 -5.79 -16.15 10.49
C GLY A 122 -4.33 -15.84 10.17
N TRP A 123 -3.57 -15.23 11.09
CA TRP A 123 -2.18 -14.84 10.84
C TRP A 123 -1.22 -15.22 11.98
N ASP A 124 -0.94 -16.51 12.10
CA ASP A 124 -0.09 -17.09 13.17
C ASP A 124 1.31 -16.47 13.24
N LEU A 125 1.90 -16.12 12.09
CA LEU A 125 3.20 -15.44 12.04
C LEU A 125 3.17 -14.08 12.75
N LEU A 126 2.09 -13.32 12.62
CA LEU A 126 1.91 -12.05 13.32
C LEU A 126 1.67 -12.27 14.82
N ILE A 127 1.01 -13.35 15.23
CA ILE A 127 0.86 -13.71 16.65
C ILE A 127 2.25 -13.91 17.28
N GLY A 128 3.10 -14.73 16.63
CA GLY A 128 4.47 -14.98 17.06
C GLY A 128 5.30 -13.69 17.11
N GLN A 129 5.26 -12.90 16.04
CA GLN A 129 5.94 -11.61 15.98
C GLN A 129 5.48 -10.68 17.12
N ARG A 130 4.17 -10.54 17.36
CA ARG A 130 3.62 -9.70 18.42
C ARG A 130 4.10 -10.13 19.80
N SER A 131 4.24 -11.43 20.05
CA SER A 131 4.79 -11.93 21.31
C SER A 131 6.21 -11.41 21.52
N VAL A 132 7.08 -11.56 20.52
CA VAL A 132 8.46 -11.07 20.57
C VAL A 132 8.51 -9.55 20.75
N LEU A 133 7.70 -8.78 20.00
CA LEU A 133 7.67 -7.32 20.08
C LEU A 133 7.25 -6.78 21.46
N ARG A 134 6.57 -7.58 22.29
CA ARG A 134 6.20 -7.21 23.67
C ARG A 134 7.31 -7.44 24.68
N GLU A 135 8.32 -8.24 24.32
CA GLU A 135 9.41 -8.66 25.21
C GLU A 135 10.71 -7.89 24.97
N VAL A 136 10.84 -7.22 23.83
CA VAL A 136 12.03 -6.45 23.45
C VAL A 136 11.80 -4.94 23.59
N ASP A 137 12.89 -4.18 23.69
CA ASP A 137 12.81 -2.72 23.61
C ASP A 137 12.35 -2.24 22.22
N GLN A 138 11.97 -0.95 22.14
CA GLN A 138 11.44 -0.36 20.91
C GLN A 138 12.44 -0.43 19.75
N ASP A 139 13.73 -0.24 20.01
CA ASP A 139 14.73 -0.15 18.95
C ASP A 139 14.95 -1.52 18.30
N VAL A 140 15.10 -2.55 19.12
CA VAL A 140 15.14 -3.95 18.68
C VAL A 140 13.82 -4.33 18.01
N GLY A 141 12.69 -3.93 18.57
CA GLY A 141 11.37 -4.21 18.00
C GLY A 141 11.15 -3.61 16.60
N MET A 142 11.65 -2.39 16.35
CA MET A 142 11.61 -1.76 15.03
C MET A 142 12.51 -2.51 14.02
N ALA A 143 13.70 -2.94 14.44
CA ALA A 143 14.60 -3.73 13.59
C ALA A 143 14.02 -5.12 13.25
N LEU A 144 13.40 -5.80 14.22
CA LEU A 144 12.72 -7.08 13.99
C LEU A 144 11.49 -6.92 13.09
N THR A 145 10.79 -5.79 13.21
CA THR A 145 9.68 -5.46 12.31
C THR A 145 10.16 -5.26 10.89
N LEU A 146 11.26 -4.53 10.67
CA LEU A 146 11.89 -4.40 9.35
C LEU A 146 12.18 -5.79 8.75
N ALA A 147 12.86 -6.67 9.49
CA ALA A 147 13.18 -8.03 9.02
C ALA A 147 11.91 -8.84 8.68
N PHE A 148 10.86 -8.71 9.48
CA PHE A 148 9.58 -9.37 9.21
C PHE A 148 8.92 -8.86 7.92
N LEU A 149 8.99 -7.56 7.64
CA LEU A 149 8.46 -6.95 6.43
C LEU A 149 9.27 -7.26 5.16
N GLU A 150 10.52 -7.70 5.31
CA GLU A 150 11.39 -8.19 4.23
C GLU A 150 11.26 -9.71 3.99
N SER A 151 10.55 -10.42 4.85
CA SER A 151 10.35 -11.86 4.75
C SER A 151 9.57 -12.23 3.48
N ARG A 152 9.96 -13.33 2.82
CA ARG A 152 9.12 -13.99 1.78
C ARG A 152 7.96 -14.80 2.36
N HIS A 153 7.92 -14.92 3.67
CA HIS A 153 6.92 -15.64 4.44
C HIS A 153 6.26 -14.64 5.39
N PHE A 154 5.61 -13.61 4.84
CA PHE A 154 4.91 -12.62 5.64
C PHE A 154 3.53 -13.14 6.04
N GLN A 155 2.81 -13.69 5.06
CA GLN A 155 1.59 -14.50 5.23
C GLN A 155 1.73 -15.75 4.34
N PRO A 156 0.86 -16.76 4.46
CA PRO A 156 0.84 -17.88 3.52
C PRO A 156 0.81 -17.39 2.06
N GLU A 157 1.83 -17.79 1.30
CA GLU A 157 2.01 -17.45 -0.13
C GLU A 157 2.11 -15.95 -0.46
N THR A 158 2.41 -15.11 0.54
CA THR A 158 2.50 -13.66 0.40
C THR A 158 3.81 -13.15 0.98
N ASN A 159 4.58 -12.43 0.16
CA ASN A 159 5.81 -11.79 0.61
C ASN A 159 5.47 -10.57 1.48
N GLY A 160 6.47 -10.13 2.24
CA GLY A 160 6.39 -8.90 3.01
C GLY A 160 6.37 -7.68 2.09
N PRO A 161 5.74 -6.58 2.54
CA PRO A 161 5.57 -5.39 1.72
C PRO A 161 6.89 -4.82 1.21
N LEU A 162 7.95 -4.88 2.02
CA LEU A 162 9.26 -4.35 1.62
C LEU A 162 9.97 -5.29 0.63
N CYS A 163 9.79 -6.60 0.76
CA CYS A 163 10.27 -7.60 -0.19
C CYS A 163 9.62 -7.41 -1.58
N ASP A 164 8.31 -7.21 -1.65
CA ASP A 164 7.65 -6.98 -2.93
C ASP A 164 7.96 -5.61 -3.53
N MET A 165 8.04 -4.57 -2.70
CA MET A 165 8.35 -3.22 -3.19
C MET A 165 9.73 -3.14 -3.85
N ILE A 166 10.75 -3.82 -3.33
CA ILE A 166 12.09 -3.82 -3.94
C ILE A 166 12.19 -4.72 -5.17
N SER A 167 11.39 -5.79 -5.24
CA SER A 167 11.40 -6.74 -6.35
C SER A 167 10.44 -6.36 -7.49
N TRP A 168 9.66 -5.29 -7.34
CA TRP A 168 8.74 -4.80 -8.35
C TRP A 168 9.47 -4.18 -9.54
N ASN A 169 9.03 -4.50 -10.76
CA ASN A 169 9.54 -3.86 -11.97
C ASN A 169 8.84 -2.52 -12.22
N TYR A 170 9.44 -1.43 -11.75
CA TYR A 170 8.90 -0.09 -11.96
C TYR A 170 9.07 0.46 -13.37
N ASP A 171 9.75 -0.26 -14.26
CA ASP A 171 9.89 0.11 -15.67
C ASP A 171 8.79 -0.51 -16.55
N ASP A 172 7.90 -1.31 -15.98
CA ASP A 172 6.68 -1.74 -16.67
C ASP A 172 5.70 -0.58 -16.85
N LEU A 173 5.76 0.06 -18.02
CA LEU A 173 4.93 1.23 -18.38
C LEU A 173 3.42 0.96 -18.35
N ARG A 174 2.99 -0.30 -18.23
CA ARG A 174 1.56 -0.63 -18.04
C ARG A 174 1.06 -0.23 -16.65
N ILE A 175 1.97 -0.05 -15.67
CA ILE A 175 1.65 0.21 -14.27
C ILE A 175 2.18 1.59 -13.88
N VAL A 176 1.29 2.46 -13.39
CA VAL A 176 1.67 3.79 -12.91
C VAL A 176 1.93 3.75 -11.40
N PRO A 177 3.15 4.00 -10.91
CA PRO A 177 3.41 4.10 -9.48
C PRO A 177 2.81 5.39 -8.91
N LEU A 178 2.20 5.29 -7.74
CA LEU A 178 1.64 6.40 -6.97
C LEU A 178 2.19 6.37 -5.56
N ARG A 179 2.78 7.48 -5.11
CA ARG A 179 3.19 7.63 -3.71
C ARG A 179 1.96 7.79 -2.83
N MET A 180 1.87 7.02 -1.74
CA MET A 180 0.82 7.14 -0.74
C MET A 180 0.77 8.57 -0.20
N GLU A 181 1.93 9.15 0.10
CA GLU A 181 2.08 10.50 0.65
C GLU A 181 1.45 11.57 -0.26
N ASP A 182 1.48 11.39 -1.58
CA ASP A 182 0.92 12.35 -2.53
C ASP A 182 -0.61 12.22 -2.62
N ILE A 183 -1.13 10.99 -2.56
CA ILE A 183 -2.58 10.75 -2.69
C ILE A 183 -3.33 10.99 -1.38
N THR A 184 -2.69 10.84 -0.22
CA THR A 184 -3.32 11.07 1.09
C THR A 184 -3.18 12.51 1.58
N SER A 185 -2.13 13.23 1.19
CA SER A 185 -1.98 14.66 1.53
C SER A 185 -2.97 15.55 0.78
N ASN A 186 -3.42 15.13 -0.41
CA ASN A 186 -4.42 15.83 -1.19
C ASN A 186 -5.41 14.85 -1.82
N THR A 187 -6.43 14.48 -1.04
CA THR A 187 -7.45 13.52 -1.47
C THR A 187 -8.22 14.01 -2.71
N ALA A 188 -8.45 15.32 -2.85
CA ALA A 188 -9.08 15.87 -4.05
C ALA A 188 -8.24 15.63 -5.31
N ASN A 189 -6.91 15.72 -5.21
CA ASN A 189 -6.02 15.38 -6.32
C ASN A 189 -6.10 13.89 -6.68
N PHE A 190 -6.14 13.00 -5.67
CA PHE A 190 -6.32 11.58 -5.93
C PHE A 190 -7.63 11.29 -6.68
N PHE A 191 -8.72 11.94 -6.30
CA PHE A 191 -10.01 11.82 -6.98
C PHE A 191 -9.96 12.31 -8.42
N ARG A 192 -9.23 13.40 -8.68
CA ARG A 192 -8.95 13.90 -10.03
C ARG A 192 -8.12 12.92 -10.87
N VAL A 193 -7.20 12.18 -10.27
CA VAL A 193 -6.46 11.11 -10.95
C VAL A 193 -7.42 9.96 -11.28
N LEU A 194 -8.22 9.52 -10.32
CA LEU A 194 -9.21 8.46 -10.51
C LEU A 194 -10.24 8.83 -11.59
N SER A 195 -10.73 10.07 -11.64
CA SER A 195 -11.72 10.52 -12.64
C SER A 195 -11.18 10.53 -14.08
N ARG A 196 -9.88 10.39 -14.28
CA ARG A 196 -9.27 10.23 -15.61
C ARG A 196 -9.24 8.77 -16.08
N MET A 197 -9.51 7.83 -15.17
CA MET A 197 -9.64 6.42 -15.53
C MET A 197 -10.93 6.22 -16.30
N GLU A 198 -10.86 5.46 -17.38
CA GLU A 198 -11.94 5.27 -18.34
C GLU A 198 -13.19 4.68 -17.67
N VAL A 199 -13.00 3.67 -16.82
CA VAL A 199 -14.09 3.07 -16.02
C VAL A 199 -14.75 4.06 -15.05
N LEU A 200 -14.02 5.11 -14.64
CA LEU A 200 -14.47 6.12 -13.67
C LEU A 200 -14.76 7.50 -14.29
N ARG A 201 -14.64 7.68 -15.60
CA ARG A 201 -14.68 9.00 -16.27
C ARG A 201 -15.95 9.80 -15.97
N ASN A 202 -17.07 9.10 -15.89
CA ASN A 202 -18.38 9.66 -15.59
C ASN A 202 -18.92 9.18 -14.23
N ALA A 203 -18.05 8.66 -13.37
CA ALA A 203 -18.45 8.20 -12.06
C ALA A 203 -18.79 9.38 -11.15
N THR A 204 -19.90 9.26 -10.42
CA THR A 204 -20.20 10.12 -9.27
C THR A 204 -19.17 9.86 -8.19
N MET A 205 -18.27 10.82 -8.00
CA MET A 205 -17.26 10.77 -6.95
C MET A 205 -17.89 11.18 -5.61
N PRO A 206 -17.54 10.54 -4.48
CA PRO A 206 -17.91 11.07 -3.18
C PRO A 206 -17.15 12.38 -2.87
N ASP A 207 -17.54 13.04 -1.80
CA ASP A 207 -16.82 14.21 -1.30
C ASP A 207 -15.42 13.78 -0.80
N PRO A 208 -14.32 14.30 -1.37
CA PRO A 208 -12.96 13.93 -0.97
C PRO A 208 -12.64 14.30 0.49
N ASP A 209 -13.27 15.35 1.04
CA ASP A 209 -12.96 15.83 2.40
C ASP A 209 -13.36 14.81 3.47
N ARG A 210 -14.36 13.97 3.17
CA ARG A 210 -14.80 12.85 4.02
C ARG A 210 -13.74 11.76 4.20
N PHE A 211 -12.74 11.72 3.33
CA PHE A 211 -11.64 10.76 3.36
C PHE A 211 -10.31 11.40 3.78
N SER A 212 -10.33 12.66 4.22
CA SER A 212 -9.19 13.27 4.88
C SER A 212 -8.90 12.56 6.21
N PHE A 213 -7.64 12.59 6.65
CA PHE A 213 -7.25 12.03 7.94
C PHE A 213 -8.10 12.59 9.09
N ALA A 214 -8.35 13.91 9.06
CA ALA A 214 -9.17 14.59 10.07
C ALA A 214 -10.62 14.12 10.06
N ALA A 215 -11.26 13.99 8.89
CA ALA A 215 -12.63 13.49 8.81
C ALA A 215 -12.75 12.02 9.25
N MET A 216 -11.75 11.19 8.94
CA MET A 216 -11.78 9.77 9.27
C MET A 216 -11.46 9.46 10.73
N THR A 217 -10.72 10.34 11.41
CA THR A 217 -10.21 10.07 12.76
C THR A 217 -10.68 11.06 13.81
N GLY A 218 -11.22 12.21 13.42
CA GLY A 218 -11.46 13.36 14.30
C GLY A 218 -10.19 14.07 14.77
N ARG A 219 -9.00 13.71 14.26
CA ARG A 219 -7.69 14.21 14.73
C ARG A 219 -6.93 14.95 13.64
N GLN A 220 -6.11 15.91 14.04
CA GLN A 220 -5.14 16.53 13.13
C GLN A 220 -4.00 15.54 12.79
N GLN A 221 -3.44 15.65 11.58
CA GLN A 221 -2.25 14.87 11.20
C GLN A 221 -1.09 15.18 12.16
N GLY A 222 -0.33 14.15 12.52
CA GLY A 222 0.75 14.25 13.51
C GLY A 222 0.30 13.94 14.95
N VAL A 223 -1.00 13.99 15.25
CA VAL A 223 -1.51 13.61 16.58
C VAL A 223 -1.54 12.09 16.72
N ILE A 224 -0.62 11.57 17.54
CA ILE A 224 -0.44 10.14 17.76
C ILE A 224 -1.56 9.56 18.65
N ASP A 225 -2.23 8.50 18.16
CA ASP A 225 -3.10 7.63 18.94
C ASP A 225 -2.68 6.17 18.77
N LEU A 226 -2.05 5.62 19.80
CA LEU A 226 -1.49 4.27 19.81
C LEU A 226 -2.54 3.15 19.78
N SER A 227 -3.82 3.48 20.03
CA SER A 227 -4.94 2.54 19.97
C SER A 227 -5.61 2.50 18.60
N SER A 228 -5.32 3.48 17.72
CA SER A 228 -5.95 3.60 16.41
C SER A 228 -5.14 2.94 15.30
N HIS A 229 -5.85 2.34 14.34
CA HIS A 229 -5.26 1.91 13.07
C HIS A 229 -4.71 3.11 12.27
N TYR A 230 -5.39 4.27 12.35
CA TYR A 230 -4.94 5.53 11.74
C TYR A 230 -4.08 6.31 12.73
N ARG A 231 -2.93 5.75 13.10
CA ARG A 231 -2.18 6.19 14.28
C ARG A 231 -1.77 7.67 14.29
N CYS A 232 -1.14 8.16 13.21
CA CYS A 232 -0.50 9.49 13.18
C CYS A 232 -0.80 10.27 11.89
N GLY A 233 -0.78 9.61 10.73
CA GLY A 233 -1.00 10.26 9.43
C GLY A 233 0.17 11.12 8.94
N SER A 234 1.24 11.27 9.72
CA SER A 234 2.45 11.98 9.28
C SER A 234 3.30 11.12 8.32
N SER A 235 3.81 11.76 7.26
CA SER A 235 4.78 11.18 6.33
C SER A 235 6.22 11.20 6.85
N THR A 236 6.47 11.89 7.96
CA THR A 236 7.81 12.26 8.42
C THR A 236 8.18 11.72 9.80
N GLU A 237 7.24 11.06 10.46
CA GLU A 237 7.42 10.55 11.83
C GLU A 237 8.60 9.58 11.98
N TRP A 238 9.00 8.91 10.90
CA TRP A 238 10.14 8.00 10.89
C TRP A 238 11.44 8.63 11.37
N ARG A 239 11.59 9.96 11.26
CA ARG A 239 12.77 10.70 11.70
C ARG A 239 12.99 10.59 13.21
N ASP A 240 11.90 10.64 13.97
CA ASP A 240 11.93 10.65 15.43
C ASP A 240 11.70 9.25 16.01
N ALA A 241 11.02 8.37 15.26
CA ALA A 241 10.59 7.07 15.74
C ALA A 241 11.59 5.94 15.47
N LEU A 242 12.35 6.00 14.36
CA LEU A 242 13.22 4.89 13.98
C LEU A 242 14.62 5.00 14.60
N PRO A 243 15.19 3.87 15.04
CA PRO A 243 16.60 3.82 15.42
C PRO A 243 17.50 4.14 14.23
N ARG A 244 18.62 4.82 14.49
CA ARG A 244 19.58 5.21 13.45
C ARG A 244 20.05 4.02 12.60
N GLY A 245 20.27 2.85 13.21
CA GLY A 245 20.67 1.64 12.48
C GLY A 245 19.64 1.19 11.45
N VAL A 246 18.34 1.26 11.79
CA VAL A 246 17.24 0.94 10.88
C VAL A 246 17.16 1.96 9.75
N ILE A 247 17.30 3.25 10.06
CA ILE A 247 17.32 4.32 9.05
C ILE A 247 18.46 4.07 8.05
N LEU A 248 19.69 3.88 8.53
CA LEU A 248 20.85 3.68 7.66
C LEU A 248 20.73 2.41 6.81
N TYR A 249 20.24 1.32 7.40
CA TYR A 249 19.98 0.09 6.65
C TYR A 249 19.00 0.37 5.50
N VAL A 250 17.87 1.02 5.77
CA VAL A 250 16.86 1.28 4.74
C VAL A 250 17.39 2.23 3.67
N LEU A 251 18.09 3.30 4.04
CA LEU A 251 18.69 4.23 3.08
C LEU A 251 19.68 3.56 2.13
N HIS A 252 20.43 2.58 2.63
CA HIS A 252 21.39 1.84 1.82
C HIS A 252 20.72 0.73 0.99
N HIS A 253 19.90 -0.12 1.63
CA HIS A 253 19.30 -1.28 0.99
C HIS A 253 18.21 -0.90 -0.03
N TYR A 254 17.44 0.17 0.23
CA TYR A 254 16.38 0.67 -0.64
C TYR A 254 16.81 1.91 -1.44
N ARG A 255 18.12 2.15 -1.59
CA ARG A 255 18.65 3.40 -2.15
C ARG A 255 18.05 3.76 -3.50
N ASP A 256 18.01 2.82 -4.44
CA ASP A 256 17.54 3.08 -5.81
C ASP A 256 16.03 3.37 -5.84
N PHE A 257 15.26 2.64 -5.03
CA PHE A 257 13.84 2.90 -4.85
C PHE A 257 13.60 4.30 -4.27
N LEU A 258 14.35 4.67 -3.22
CA LEU A 258 14.26 5.97 -2.57
C LEU A 258 14.68 7.10 -3.51
N LEU A 259 15.79 6.97 -4.24
CA LEU A 259 16.20 8.01 -5.21
C LEU A 259 15.16 8.22 -6.31
N ARG A 260 14.50 7.15 -6.75
CA ARG A 260 13.49 7.23 -7.80
C ARG A 260 12.18 7.87 -7.32
N PHE A 261 11.72 7.50 -6.13
CA PHE A 261 10.37 7.85 -5.68
C PHE A 261 10.32 8.78 -4.48
N TYR A 262 11.37 8.86 -3.66
CA TYR A 262 11.46 9.67 -2.44
C TYR A 262 12.84 10.36 -2.31
N PRO A 263 13.32 11.08 -3.34
CA PRO A 263 14.66 11.67 -3.31
C PRO A 263 14.83 12.65 -2.13
N GLU A 264 13.75 13.31 -1.69
CA GLU A 264 13.76 14.18 -0.52
C GLU A 264 14.20 13.47 0.76
N VAL A 265 13.86 12.18 0.91
CA VAL A 265 14.22 11.38 2.09
C VAL A 265 15.74 11.17 2.17
N ILE A 266 16.40 10.99 1.01
CA ILE A 266 17.85 10.82 0.94
C ILE A 266 18.56 12.12 1.37
N PHE A 267 18.15 13.25 0.79
CA PHE A 267 18.76 14.55 1.10
C PHE A 267 18.57 14.98 2.57
N GLU A 268 17.41 14.69 3.13
CA GLU A 268 17.14 14.96 4.54
C GLU A 268 17.97 14.05 5.46
N ALA A 269 18.14 12.78 5.11
CA ALA A 269 18.91 11.85 5.91
C ALA A 269 20.41 12.18 5.95
N ASP A 270 20.97 12.68 4.85
CA ASP A 270 22.35 13.18 4.81
C ASP A 270 22.53 14.33 5.83
N SER A 271 21.50 15.18 5.97
CA SER A 271 21.47 16.26 6.96
C SER A 271 21.37 15.73 8.40
N LEU A 272 20.61 14.64 8.63
CA LEU A 272 20.53 13.96 9.92
C LEU A 272 21.84 13.24 10.29
N SER A 273 22.60 12.75 9.31
CA SER A 273 23.91 12.12 9.54
C SER A 273 24.98 13.13 10.00
N ALA A 274 24.84 14.40 9.61
CA ALA A 274 25.72 15.50 9.98
C ALA A 274 25.34 16.15 11.33
N ALA A 275 24.08 16.06 11.75
CA ALA A 275 23.61 16.55 13.04
C ALA A 275 24.07 15.61 14.18
N LYS A 276 25.13 16.03 14.87
CA LYS A 276 25.79 15.40 16.03
C LYS A 276 24.93 14.47 16.89
N VAL A 277 25.47 13.26 17.06
CA VAL A 277 25.26 12.30 18.15
C VAL A 277 25.09 13.00 19.50
N ARG A 278 23.87 13.02 20.03
CA ARG A 278 23.65 12.98 21.48
C ARG A 278 23.38 11.53 21.83
N SER A 279 24.43 10.75 22.10
CA SER A 279 24.22 9.44 22.70
C SER A 279 23.63 9.66 24.09
N LYS A 280 22.49 9.05 24.38
CA LYS A 280 21.97 8.93 25.76
C LYS A 280 22.75 7.86 26.55
N SER A 281 24.05 7.73 26.32
CA SER A 281 24.91 6.73 26.96
C SER A 281 25.74 7.27 28.12
N ASP A 282 25.62 8.56 28.48
CA ASP A 282 26.36 9.15 29.61
C ASP A 282 25.62 9.02 30.96
N CYS A 283 24.85 7.94 31.14
CA CYS A 283 24.21 7.61 32.42
C CYS A 283 24.50 6.15 32.82
N LEU A 284 25.76 5.84 33.08
CA LEU A 284 26.13 4.77 34.01
C LEU A 284 27.04 5.39 35.08
N PRO A 285 26.59 5.51 36.34
CA PRO A 285 27.49 5.92 37.42
C PRO A 285 28.50 4.80 37.69
N ALA A 286 29.75 5.21 37.92
CA ALA A 286 30.85 4.38 38.39
C ALA A 286 30.57 3.82 39.80
#